data_AF-A0A934VS21-F1
#
_entry.id   AF-A0A934VS21-F1
#
_cell.length_a   1.000
_cell.length_b   1.000
_cell.length_c   1.000
_cell.angle_alpha   90.00
_cell.angle_beta   90.00
_cell.angle_gamma   90.00
#
_symmetry.space_group_name_H-M   'P 1'
#
loop_
_entity.id
_entity.type
_entity.pdbx_description
1 polymer ?
#
loop_
_entity_poly.entity_id
_entity_poly.type
_entity_poly.pdbx_seq_one_letter_code
_entity_poly.pdbx_strand_id
1 'polypeptide(L)'
;MASHSHPSYLKIYIMLLVLFVISVAGPEIADIMKLEGATRLILVLITAFGIALVKAYYVLAYFMHLKFEKIYAPYILLSMVALLFVFFFGTATDAMKSEGHNWEKTPIVLPEDKGFDHHDDHGDHSHDDHSGHDH
;
A
#
# COMPACT_ATOMS: atom_id res chain seq x y z
N MET A 1 17.24 43.36 23.37
CA MET A 1 17.57 42.52 22.21
C MET A 1 16.50 41.46 22.08
N ALA A 2 15.61 41.60 21.10
CA ALA A 2 14.54 40.63 20.88
C ALA A 2 15.17 39.34 20.33
N SER A 3 15.29 38.32 21.18
CA SER A 3 15.69 36.98 20.77
C SER A 3 14.56 36.38 19.94
N HIS A 4 14.61 36.59 18.62
CA HIS A 4 13.65 36.00 17.70
C HIS A 4 13.80 34.48 17.71
N SER A 5 12.83 33.80 18.31
CA SER A 5 12.74 32.35 18.42
C SER A 5 12.49 31.75 17.03
N HIS A 6 13.56 31.54 16.26
CA HIS A 6 13.47 30.84 14.97
C HIS A 6 13.14 29.38 15.22
N PRO A 7 12.11 28.81 14.54
CA PRO A 7 11.85 27.38 14.60
C PRO A 7 13.13 26.62 14.23
N SER A 8 13.59 25.75 15.11
CA SER A 8 14.81 24.98 14.86
C SER A 8 14.52 23.87 13.83
N TYR A 9 14.53 24.20 12.54
CA TYR A 9 14.30 23.26 11.43
C TYR A 9 15.20 22.02 11.50
N LEU A 10 16.41 22.17 12.03
CA LEU A 10 17.36 21.09 12.26
C LEU A 10 16.80 20.02 13.22
N LYS A 11 16.03 20.42 14.25
CA LYS A 11 15.39 19.47 15.18
C LYS A 11 14.31 18.65 14.49
N ILE A 12 13.49 19.29 13.66
CA ILE A 12 12.44 18.61 12.89
C ILE A 12 13.07 17.69 11.83
N TYR A 13 14.15 18.12 11.18
CA TYR A 13 14.92 17.29 10.26
C TYR A 13 15.44 16.02 10.93
N ILE A 14 16.06 16.14 12.12
CA ILE A 14 16.53 14.96 12.87
C ILE A 14 15.35 14.04 13.23
N MET A 15 14.21 14.59 13.66
CA MET A 15 13.01 13.78 13.91
C MET A 15 12.56 13.01 12.66
N LEU A 16 12.50 13.67 11.50
CA LEU A 16 12.14 13.01 10.24
C LEU A 16 13.15 11.93 9.83
N LEU A 17 14.45 12.14 10.11
CA LEU A 17 15.51 11.18 9.86
C LEU A 17 15.36 9.95 10.78
N VAL A 18 15.06 10.15 12.06
CA VAL A 18 14.76 9.04 12.98
C VAL A 18 13.54 8.25 12.49
N LEU A 19 12.44 8.93 12.12
CA LEU A 19 11.27 8.27 11.55
C LEU A 19 11.61 7.53 10.24
N PHE A 20 12.57 8.01 9.46
CA PHE A 20 13.06 7.31 8.27
C PHE A 20 13.79 6.02 8.62
N VAL A 21 14.74 6.09 9.55
CA VAL A 21 15.50 4.90 9.97
C VAL A 21 14.57 3.84 10.56
N ILE A 22 13.58 4.23 11.37
CA ILE A 22 12.57 3.30 11.90
C ILE A 22 11.75 2.66 10.76
N SER A 23 11.35 3.45 9.76
CA SER A 23 10.62 2.95 8.61
C SER A 23 11.41 1.91 7.80
N VAL A 24 12.72 2.12 7.63
CA VAL A 24 13.62 1.19 6.93
C VAL A 24 13.90 -0.06 7.77
N ALA A 25 14.03 0.10 9.09
CA ALA A 25 14.27 -1.02 10.01
C ALA A 25 13.00 -1.85 10.29
N GLY A 26 11.80 -1.33 10.06
CA GLY A 26 10.53 -2.00 10.32
C GLY A 26 10.40 -3.39 9.66
N PRO A 27 10.65 -3.52 8.34
CA PRO A 27 10.67 -4.81 7.65
C PRO A 27 11.69 -5.80 8.24
N GLU A 28 12.90 -5.33 8.55
CA GLU A 28 13.97 -6.16 9.10
C GLU A 28 13.61 -6.72 10.49
N ILE A 29 12.97 -5.91 11.33
CA ILE A 29 12.48 -6.35 12.65
C ILE A 29 11.34 -7.37 12.50
N ALA A 30 10.47 -7.21 11.49
CA ALA A 30 9.41 -8.17 11.20
C ALA A 30 9.99 -9.53 10.78
N ASP A 31 11.11 -9.52 10.06
CA ASP A 31 11.82 -10.74 9.61
C ASP A 31 12.47 -11.48 10.79
N ILE A 32 13.10 -10.72 11.71
CA ILE A 32 13.69 -11.29 12.93
C ILE A 32 12.63 -11.93 13.84
N MET A 33 11.41 -11.38 13.87
CA MET A 33 10.29 -11.92 14.66
C MET A 33 9.65 -13.20 14.09
N LYS A 34 10.13 -13.73 12.96
CA LYS A 34 9.59 -14.93 12.28
C LYS A 34 8.08 -14.86 12.03
N LEU A 35 7.58 -13.68 11.69
CA LEU A 35 6.20 -13.56 11.25
C LEU A 35 6.10 -14.03 9.79
N GLU A 36 5.41 -15.14 9.57
CA GLU A 36 5.20 -15.69 8.22
C GLU A 36 3.86 -15.24 7.63
N GLY A 37 3.83 -15.13 6.30
CA GLY A 37 2.62 -14.91 5.51
C GLY A 37 2.01 -13.51 5.61
N ALA A 38 0.67 -13.46 5.57
CA ALA A 38 -0.11 -12.22 5.49
C ALA A 38 0.09 -11.30 6.71
N THR A 39 0.38 -11.86 7.88
CA THR A 39 0.57 -11.10 9.13
C THR A 39 1.78 -10.16 9.03
N ARG A 40 2.87 -10.58 8.39
CA ARG A 40 4.05 -9.74 8.14
C ARG A 40 3.69 -8.54 7.26
N LEU A 41 3.01 -8.81 6.14
CA LEU A 41 2.61 -7.77 5.20
C LEU A 41 1.72 -6.74 5.87
N ILE A 42 0.74 -7.18 6.67
CA ILE A 42 -0.17 -6.27 7.38
C ILE A 42 0.60 -5.41 8.37
N LEU A 43 1.50 -5.98 9.19
CA LEU A 43 2.29 -5.18 10.13
C LEU A 43 3.19 -4.18 9.42
N VAL A 44 3.93 -4.61 8.40
CA VAL A 44 4.81 -3.71 7.64
C VAL A 44 3.99 -2.60 6.98
N LEU A 45 2.83 -2.92 6.41
CA LEU A 45 1.94 -1.94 5.79
C LEU A 45 1.41 -0.92 6.81
N ILE A 46 0.93 -1.39 7.97
CA ILE A 46 0.41 -0.51 9.04
C ILE A 46 1.54 0.37 9.58
N THR A 47 2.71 -0.20 9.85
CA THR A 47 3.87 0.55 10.36
C THR A 47 4.35 1.57 9.33
N ALA A 48 4.53 1.17 8.07
CA ALA A 48 4.97 2.06 7.01
C ALA A 48 3.96 3.20 6.77
N PHE A 49 2.66 2.87 6.67
CA PHE A 49 1.61 3.85 6.44
C PHE A 49 1.43 4.79 7.64
N GLY A 50 1.47 4.27 8.86
CA GLY A 50 1.42 5.07 10.09
C GLY A 50 2.57 6.06 10.18
N ILE A 51 3.81 5.62 9.93
CA ILE A 51 4.99 6.51 9.91
C ILE A 51 4.86 7.54 8.78
N ALA A 52 4.36 7.15 7.61
CA ALA A 52 4.17 8.07 6.48
C ALA A 52 3.21 9.22 6.82
N LEU A 53 2.08 8.93 7.50
CA LEU A 53 1.13 9.96 7.94
C LEU A 53 1.76 10.94 8.94
N VAL A 54 2.50 10.43 9.93
CA VAL A 54 3.19 11.28 10.91
C VAL A 54 4.25 12.15 10.23
N LYS A 55 5.04 11.58 9.32
CA LYS A 55 6.01 12.35 8.53
C LYS A 55 5.35 13.45 7.72
N ALA A 56 4.29 13.13 6.99
CA ALA A 56 3.57 14.10 6.18
C ALA A 56 3.01 15.24 7.04
N TYR A 57 2.48 14.94 8.23
CA TYR A 57 2.05 15.97 9.18
C TYR A 57 3.21 16.91 9.60
N TYR A 58 4.38 16.36 9.96
CA TYR A 58 5.54 17.20 10.30
C TYR A 58 6.00 18.06 9.12
N VAL A 59 5.97 17.52 7.90
CA VAL A 59 6.33 18.26 6.68
C VAL A 59 5.35 19.41 6.45
N LEU A 60 4.05 19.16 6.53
CA LEU A 60 3.02 20.20 6.36
C LEU A 60 3.09 21.28 7.45
N ALA A 61 3.18 20.86 8.71
CA ALA A 61 3.12 21.76 9.85
C ALA A 61 4.38 22.63 10.02
N TYR A 62 5.56 22.11 9.63
CA TYR A 62 6.83 22.79 9.87
C TYR A 62 7.58 23.22 8.61
N PHE A 63 7.59 22.42 7.52
CA PHE A 63 8.35 22.77 6.32
C PHE A 63 7.53 23.57 5.31
N MET A 64 6.24 23.27 5.14
CA MET A 64 5.35 24.02 4.24
C MET A 64 4.95 25.41 4.77
N HIS A 65 5.43 25.81 5.95
CA HIS A 65 5.15 27.13 6.52
C HIS A 65 3.66 27.51 6.45
N LEU A 66 2.77 26.59 6.84
CA LEU A 66 1.36 26.90 7.05
C LEU A 66 1.26 27.87 8.23
N LYS A 67 1.43 29.16 7.93
CA LYS A 67 1.33 30.29 8.86
C LYS A 67 -0.08 30.43 9.43
N PHE A 68 -1.08 29.90 8.71
CA PHE A 68 -2.47 29.83 9.11
C PHE A 68 -2.66 28.58 9.96
N GLU A 69 -2.43 28.74 11.26
CA GLU A 69 -2.97 27.89 12.32
C GLU A 69 -2.79 26.37 12.11
N LYS A 70 -1.81 25.76 12.82
CA LYS A 70 -1.50 24.32 12.78
C LYS A 70 -2.70 23.39 12.98
N ILE A 71 -3.82 23.93 13.46
CA ILE A 71 -5.12 23.29 13.60
C ILE A 71 -5.67 22.79 12.25
N TYR A 72 -5.35 23.45 11.12
CA TYR A 72 -5.84 23.06 9.79
C TYR A 72 -4.99 22.01 9.07
N ALA A 73 -3.72 21.87 9.47
CA ALA A 73 -2.81 20.89 8.88
C ALA A 73 -3.36 19.44 8.84
N PRO A 74 -3.97 18.89 9.92
CA PRO A 74 -4.52 17.54 9.87
C PRO A 74 -5.76 17.45 8.98
N TYR A 75 -6.61 18.50 8.92
CA TYR A 75 -7.79 18.49 8.05
C TYR A 75 -7.42 18.50 6.57
N ILE A 76 -6.41 19.27 6.18
CA ILE A 76 -5.89 19.30 4.81
C ILE A 76 -5.20 17.97 4.47
N LEU A 77 -4.40 17.43 5.38
CA LEU A 77 -3.78 16.12 5.18
C LEU A 77 -4.83 15.02 5.01
N LEU A 78 -5.85 15.01 5.87
CA LEU A 78 -6.93 14.02 5.82
C LEU A 78 -7.75 14.15 4.54
N SER A 79 -8.05 15.36 4.07
CA SER A 79 -8.79 15.55 2.82
C SER A 79 -8.00 15.07 1.60
N MET A 80 -6.69 15.33 1.54
CA MET A 80 -5.83 14.83 0.46
C MET A 80 -5.73 13.30 0.48
N VAL A 81 -5.55 12.71 1.67
CA VAL A 81 -5.53 11.25 1.83
C VAL A 81 -6.87 10.63 1.44
N ALA A 82 -8.00 11.23 1.85
CA ALA A 82 -9.32 10.76 1.48
C ALA A 82 -9.56 10.83 -0.04
N LEU A 83 -9.20 11.93 -0.68
CA LEU A 83 -9.30 12.07 -2.14
C LEU A 83 -8.39 11.05 -2.87
N LEU A 84 -7.18 10.81 -2.35
CA LEU A 84 -6.28 9.79 -2.89
C LEU A 84 -6.89 8.40 -2.74
N PHE A 85 -7.51 8.07 -1.61
CA PHE A 85 -8.21 6.79 -1.45
C PHE A 85 -9.37 6.64 -2.42
N VAL A 86 -10.22 7.66 -2.57
CA VAL A 86 -11.32 7.63 -3.55
C VAL A 86 -10.79 7.43 -4.97
N PHE A 87 -9.74 8.16 -5.35
CA PHE A 87 -9.11 8.02 -6.66
C PHE A 87 -8.47 6.63 -6.84
N PHE A 88 -7.75 6.14 -5.83
CA PHE A 88 -7.10 4.84 -5.87
C PHE A 88 -8.12 3.72 -5.99
N PHE A 89 -9.14 3.66 -5.14
CA PHE A 89 -10.16 2.60 -5.25
C PHE A 89 -11.01 2.73 -6.52
N GLY A 90 -11.30 3.96 -6.95
CA GLY A 90 -12.03 4.21 -8.20
C GLY A 90 -11.28 3.76 -9.45
N THR A 91 -9.95 3.90 -9.48
CA THR A 91 -9.13 3.54 -10.65
C THR A 91 -8.49 2.17 -10.56
N ALA A 92 -8.12 1.70 -9.37
CA ALA A 92 -7.51 0.39 -9.17
C ALA A 92 -8.48 -0.74 -9.46
N THR A 93 -9.75 -0.61 -9.06
CA THR A 93 -10.78 -1.62 -9.37
C THR A 93 -11.01 -1.74 -10.88
N ASP A 94 -10.92 -0.62 -11.62
CA ASP A 94 -10.97 -0.61 -13.08
C ASP A 94 -9.71 -1.24 -13.71
N ALA A 95 -8.51 -0.84 -13.26
CA ALA A 95 -7.23 -1.34 -13.80
C ALA A 95 -6.98 -2.83 -13.50
N MET A 96 -7.44 -3.33 -12.36
CA MET A 96 -7.26 -4.72 -11.95
C MET A 96 -8.17 -5.68 -12.72
N LYS A 97 -9.23 -5.19 -13.38
CA LYS A 97 -10.11 -6.02 -14.19
C LYS A 97 -9.34 -6.57 -15.41
N SER A 98 -9.55 -7.84 -15.73
CA SER A 98 -8.91 -8.51 -16.86
C SER A 98 -9.48 -8.09 -18.22
N GLU A 99 -10.69 -7.52 -18.21
CA GLU A 99 -11.49 -7.21 -19.39
C GLU A 99 -12.12 -5.82 -19.23
N GLY A 100 -12.10 -5.03 -20.28
CA GLY A 100 -12.77 -3.72 -20.35
C GLY A 100 -13.53 -3.54 -21.66
N HIS A 101 -14.45 -2.56 -21.70
CA HIS A 101 -15.28 -2.30 -22.88
C HIS A 101 -14.48 -1.98 -24.16
N ASN A 102 -13.22 -1.58 -24.05
CA ASN A 102 -12.37 -1.16 -25.18
C ASN A 102 -10.97 -1.81 -25.15
N TRP A 103 -10.72 -2.80 -24.29
CA TRP A 103 -9.40 -3.42 -24.20
C TRP A 103 -9.45 -4.82 -23.60
N GLU A 104 -8.56 -5.68 -24.07
CA GLU A 104 -8.43 -7.08 -23.69
C GLU A 104 -6.95 -7.34 -23.34
N LYS A 105 -6.67 -7.98 -22.20
CA LYS A 105 -5.30 -8.32 -21.81
C LYS A 105 -4.83 -9.51 -22.64
N THR A 106 -3.82 -9.31 -23.49
CA THR A 106 -3.18 -10.44 -24.18
C THR A 106 -2.50 -11.34 -23.16
N PRO A 107 -2.81 -12.66 -23.13
CA PRO A 107 -2.10 -13.58 -22.26
C PRO A 107 -0.65 -13.65 -22.71
N ILE A 108 0.25 -13.24 -21.82
CA ILE A 108 1.69 -13.41 -22.03
C ILE A 108 1.96 -14.90 -21.83
N VAL A 109 2.11 -15.64 -22.93
CA VAL A 109 2.63 -17.02 -22.90
C VAL A 109 4.12 -16.91 -22.56
N LEU A 110 4.44 -17.04 -21.27
CA LEU A 110 5.81 -17.18 -20.83
C LEU A 110 6.34 -18.53 -21.34
N PRO A 111 7.56 -18.61 -21.90
CA PRO A 111 8.17 -19.88 -22.22
C PRO A 111 8.20 -20.74 -20.94
N GLU A 112 7.67 -21.95 -21.06
CA GLU A 112 7.57 -22.96 -20.01
C GLU A 112 8.90 -23.10 -19.25
N ASP A 113 8.97 -22.53 -18.03
CA ASP A 113 10.09 -22.75 -17.14
C ASP A 113 10.01 -24.20 -16.65
N LYS A 114 10.94 -25.03 -17.11
CA LYS A 114 11.09 -26.40 -16.66
C LYS A 114 11.60 -26.42 -15.22
N GLY A 115 10.68 -26.39 -14.26
CA GLY A 115 10.95 -26.93 -12.92
C GLY A 115 10.27 -26.20 -11.78
N PHE A 116 9.05 -26.63 -11.44
CA PHE A 116 8.73 -27.25 -10.16
C PHE A 116 7.32 -27.84 -10.26
N ASP A 117 7.20 -29.17 -10.21
CA ASP A 117 5.91 -29.87 -10.26
C ASP A 117 5.05 -29.51 -9.05
N HIS A 118 4.06 -28.63 -9.25
CA HIS A 118 2.92 -28.49 -8.35
C HIS A 118 1.75 -29.28 -8.94
N HIS A 119 1.57 -30.50 -8.42
CA HIS A 119 0.38 -31.30 -8.67
C HIS A 119 -0.82 -30.64 -7.95
N ASP A 120 -1.50 -29.72 -8.64
CA ASP A 120 -2.81 -29.24 -8.22
C ASP A 120 -3.86 -29.88 -9.14
N ASP A 121 -4.28 -31.08 -8.73
CA ASP A 121 -5.40 -31.85 -9.26
C ASP A 121 -6.70 -31.07 -9.03
N HIS A 122 -7.09 -30.24 -10.00
CA HIS A 122 -8.43 -29.69 -10.09
C HIS A 122 -9.22 -30.47 -11.13
N GLY A 123 -9.81 -31.58 -10.66
CA GLY A 123 -10.79 -32.37 -11.38
C GLY A 123 -11.95 -31.52 -11.89
N ASP A 124 -12.07 -31.49 -13.20
CA ASP A 124 -13.21 -31.05 -13.99
C ASP A 124 -14.41 -31.97 -13.70
N HIS A 125 -15.45 -31.42 -13.07
CA HIS A 125 -16.75 -32.08 -12.94
C HIS A 125 -17.76 -31.40 -13.86
N SER A 126 -17.70 -31.75 -15.15
CA SER A 126 -18.78 -31.58 -16.11
C SER A 126 -19.92 -32.57 -15.78
N HIS A 127 -21.07 -32.04 -15.35
CA HIS A 127 -22.33 -32.80 -15.28
C HIS A 127 -23.04 -32.69 -16.64
N ASP A 128 -22.91 -33.72 -17.48
CA ASP A 128 -23.75 -33.95 -18.65
C ASP A 128 -24.36 -35.36 -18.56
N ASP A 129 -25.48 -35.47 -17.83
CA ASP A 129 -26.30 -36.69 -17.79
C ASP A 129 -27.26 -36.71 -18.98
N HIS A 130 -26.77 -37.19 -20.13
CA HIS A 130 -27.62 -37.69 -21.21
C HIS A 130 -28.11 -39.10 -20.87
N SER A 131 -29.33 -39.19 -20.30
CA SER A 131 -30.05 -40.46 -20.17
C SER A 131 -30.69 -40.85 -21.51
N GLY A 132 -29.94 -41.61 -22.30
CA GLY A 132 -30.50 -42.54 -23.28
C GLY A 132 -30.81 -43.86 -22.57
N HIS A 133 -32.08 -44.27 -22.57
CA HIS A 133 -32.46 -45.64 -22.25
C HIS A 133 -33.27 -46.19 -23.41
N ASP A 134 -32.83 -47.38 -23.83
CA ASP A 134 -33.32 -48.16 -24.95
C ASP A 134 -34.71 -48.79 -24.68
N HIS A 135 -35.32 -49.22 -25.79
CA HIS A 135 -36.49 -50.10 -25.99
C HIS A 135 -37.78 -49.46 -26.52
#